data_AF-A0ABD5B1G9-F1
#
_entry.id   AF-A0ABD5B1G9-F1
#
_cell.length_a   1.000
_cell.length_b   1.000
_cell.length_c   1.000
_cell.angle_alpha   90.00
_cell.angle_beta   90.00
_cell.angle_gamma   90.00
#
_symmetry.space_group_name_H-M   'P 1'
#
loop_
_entity.id
_entity.type
_entity.pdbx_description
1 polymer ?
#
loop_
_entity_poly.entity_id
_entity_poly.type
_entity_poly.pdbx_seq_one_letter_code
_entity_poly.pdbx_strand_id
1 'polypeptide(L)'
;MKSETKEIESGRITKQFTNGKLTSFTVDMAAVNYGNTLFFTKEDNIINIKDGQKPDALIRIYLKNKRYTTDLQYQNKELMYIESIDLDLNNLPPNSIISSQYKDGKAESIISRANPEDTRGLDKVLKLFWRMDKKTNLTDIDSIFNALADDFSQEDALLKIYYGRYAEKFEPLPVAYLNTDNTGKIKKGIVWTETSGQNGKYNIYSNGKVIKSANQNLTDFQKTIMDYMEKM
;
A
#
# COMPACT_ATOMS: atom_id res chain seq x y z
N MET A 1 -1.73 -15.89 -28.74
CA MET A 1 -2.03 -15.72 -27.30
C MET A 1 -1.38 -16.87 -26.57
N LYS A 2 -0.57 -16.61 -25.54
CA LYS A 2 0.12 -17.62 -24.74
C LYS A 2 -0.36 -17.52 -23.30
N SER A 3 -0.62 -18.65 -22.66
CA SER A 3 -1.01 -18.73 -21.25
C SER A 3 0.06 -19.49 -20.45
N GLU A 4 0.33 -19.05 -19.23
CA GLU A 4 1.23 -19.72 -18.29
C GLU A 4 0.55 -19.83 -16.93
N THR A 5 0.51 -21.04 -16.35
CA THR A 5 -0.10 -21.28 -15.04
C THR A 5 0.95 -21.82 -14.07
N LYS A 6 0.92 -21.32 -12.83
CA LYS A 6 1.79 -21.76 -11.74
C LYS A 6 0.95 -21.94 -10.47
N GLU A 7 1.08 -23.10 -9.84
CA GLU A 7 0.52 -23.34 -8.50
C GLU A 7 1.35 -22.60 -7.44
N ILE A 8 0.68 -22.11 -6.41
CA ILE A 8 1.25 -21.43 -5.24
C ILE A 8 0.54 -21.94 -3.98
N GLU A 9 1.05 -21.61 -2.79
CA GLU A 9 0.39 -21.99 -1.55
C GLU A 9 -1.00 -21.33 -1.48
N SER A 10 -2.01 -22.17 -1.25
CA SER A 10 -3.43 -21.75 -1.19
C SER A 10 -4.01 -21.20 -2.50
N GLY A 11 -3.43 -21.52 -3.67
CA GLY A 11 -3.99 -21.04 -4.94
C GLY A 11 -3.17 -21.33 -6.19
N ARG A 12 -3.47 -20.60 -7.26
CA ARG A 12 -2.65 -20.57 -8.48
C ARG A 12 -2.70 -19.20 -9.13
N ILE A 13 -1.69 -18.89 -9.94
CA ILE A 13 -1.68 -17.74 -10.84
C ILE A 13 -1.72 -18.22 -12.29
N THR A 14 -2.52 -17.56 -13.13
CA THR A 14 -2.52 -17.76 -14.57
C THR A 14 -2.25 -16.43 -15.28
N LYS A 15 -1.12 -16.35 -15.99
CA LYS A 15 -0.66 -15.19 -16.76
C LYS A 15 -1.04 -15.34 -18.24
N GLN A 16 -1.54 -14.27 -18.85
CA GLN A 16 -1.89 -14.22 -20.27
C GLN A 16 -1.00 -13.22 -21.02
N PHE A 17 -0.48 -13.65 -22.16
CA PHE A 17 0.44 -12.89 -22.97
C PHE A 17 -0.07 -12.71 -24.41
N THR A 18 0.08 -11.49 -24.91
CA THR A 18 -0.16 -11.12 -26.31
C THR A 18 1.10 -10.47 -26.87
N ASN A 19 1.62 -10.99 -27.98
CA ASN A 19 2.87 -10.53 -28.61
C ASN A 19 4.05 -10.45 -27.62
N GLY A 20 4.17 -11.44 -26.74
CA GLY A 20 5.22 -11.52 -25.72
C GLY A 20 5.06 -10.59 -24.52
N LYS A 21 4.02 -9.75 -24.48
CA LYS A 21 3.74 -8.83 -23.36
C LYS A 21 2.63 -9.38 -22.47
N LEU A 22 2.79 -9.25 -21.15
CA LEU A 22 1.75 -9.59 -20.17
C LEU A 22 0.57 -8.61 -20.33
N THR A 23 -0.62 -9.14 -20.57
CA THR A 23 -1.85 -8.35 -20.77
C THR A 23 -2.84 -8.51 -19.63
N SER A 24 -2.89 -9.69 -19.00
CA SER A 24 -3.72 -9.96 -17.84
C SER A 24 -3.15 -11.10 -17.02
N PHE A 25 -3.53 -11.19 -15.75
CA PHE A 25 -3.35 -12.41 -14.98
C PHE A 25 -4.51 -12.60 -13.99
N THR A 26 -4.77 -13.85 -13.62
CA THR A 26 -5.74 -14.20 -12.59
C THR A 26 -5.03 -14.87 -11.43
N VAL A 27 -5.55 -14.68 -10.23
CA VAL A 27 -5.09 -15.39 -9.03
C VAL A 27 -6.29 -16.10 -8.43
N ASP A 28 -6.32 -17.41 -8.56
CA ASP A 28 -7.35 -18.24 -7.94
C ASP A 28 -6.90 -18.62 -6.53
N MET A 29 -7.76 -18.37 -5.56
CA MET A 29 -7.56 -18.72 -4.16
C MET A 29 -8.33 -19.99 -3.84
N ALA A 30 -7.64 -20.99 -3.32
CA ALA A 30 -8.19 -22.27 -2.88
C ALA A 30 -7.85 -22.48 -1.40
N ALA A 31 -8.68 -21.94 -0.50
CA ALA A 31 -8.65 -22.32 0.91
C ALA A 31 -9.87 -23.20 1.21
N VAL A 32 -9.75 -24.10 2.20
CA VAL A 32 -10.66 -25.23 2.53
C VAL A 32 -12.17 -24.91 2.51
N ASN A 33 -12.59 -23.64 2.65
CA ASN A 33 -13.99 -23.18 2.52
C ASN A 33 -14.15 -21.85 1.74
N TYR A 34 -13.17 -21.46 0.92
CA TYR A 34 -13.13 -20.15 0.27
C TYR A 34 -12.47 -20.21 -1.11
N GLY A 35 -13.32 -20.26 -2.15
CA GLY A 35 -12.91 -20.06 -3.54
C GLY A 35 -13.16 -18.62 -3.96
N ASN A 36 -12.11 -17.90 -4.38
CA ASN A 36 -12.24 -16.58 -4.99
C ASN A 36 -11.22 -16.44 -6.11
N THR A 37 -11.49 -15.57 -7.07
CA THR A 37 -10.55 -15.24 -8.13
C THR A 37 -10.35 -13.73 -8.16
N LEU A 38 -9.10 -13.30 -8.16
CA LEU A 38 -8.72 -11.93 -8.43
C LEU A 38 -8.39 -11.81 -9.92
N PHE A 39 -8.94 -10.78 -10.57
CA PHE A 39 -8.70 -10.51 -11.99
C PHE A 39 -7.88 -9.25 -12.12
N PHE A 40 -6.68 -9.38 -12.68
CA PHE A 40 -5.78 -8.27 -12.96
C PHE A 40 -5.75 -8.03 -14.47
N THR A 41 -6.23 -6.87 -14.90
CA THR A 41 -6.14 -6.43 -16.29
C THR A 41 -5.39 -5.11 -16.37
N LYS A 42 -4.72 -4.88 -17.48
CA LYS A 42 -4.10 -3.60 -17.79
C LYS A 42 -4.75 -3.04 -19.04
N GLU A 43 -5.40 -1.91 -18.90
CA GLU A 43 -6.06 -1.17 -19.97
C GLU A 43 -5.47 0.23 -19.99
N ASP A 44 -4.87 0.61 -21.12
CA ASP A 44 -4.08 1.83 -21.26
C ASP A 44 -3.00 1.95 -20.17
N ASN A 45 -3.05 3.03 -19.38
CA ASN A 45 -2.12 3.32 -18.29
C ASN A 45 -2.71 3.02 -16.90
N ILE A 46 -3.70 2.13 -16.83
CA ILE A 46 -4.38 1.77 -15.60
C ILE A 46 -4.36 0.24 -15.44
N ILE A 47 -3.95 -0.21 -14.26
CA ILE A 47 -4.13 -1.60 -13.83
C ILE A 47 -5.42 -1.66 -13.03
N ASN A 48 -6.34 -2.53 -13.46
CA ASN A 48 -7.60 -2.79 -12.81
C ASN A 48 -7.52 -4.14 -12.10
N ILE A 49 -7.96 -4.18 -10.85
CA ILE A 49 -8.04 -5.39 -10.04
C ILE A 49 -9.49 -5.55 -9.58
N LYS A 50 -10.11 -6.65 -9.99
CA LYS A 50 -11.49 -7.01 -9.61
C LYS A 50 -11.49 -8.25 -8.74
N ASP A 51 -12.38 -8.26 -7.76
CA ASP A 51 -12.66 -9.42 -6.91
C ASP A 51 -13.86 -10.19 -7.47
N GLY A 52 -13.70 -11.49 -7.70
CA GLY A 52 -14.75 -12.34 -8.30
C GLY A 52 -16.01 -12.48 -7.44
N GLN A 53 -15.92 -12.30 -6.13
CA GLN A 53 -17.06 -12.32 -5.21
C GLN A 53 -17.64 -10.93 -4.95
N LYS A 54 -16.87 -9.87 -5.21
CA LYS A 54 -17.28 -8.47 -5.07
C LYS A 54 -17.00 -7.70 -6.37
N PRO A 55 -17.74 -7.98 -7.47
CA PRO A 55 -17.46 -7.40 -8.78
C PRO A 55 -17.64 -5.88 -8.85
N ASP A 56 -18.44 -5.29 -7.95
CA ASP A 56 -18.63 -3.85 -7.83
C ASP A 56 -17.46 -3.15 -7.11
N ALA A 57 -16.52 -3.91 -6.54
CA ALA A 57 -15.31 -3.39 -5.94
C ALA A 57 -14.16 -3.43 -6.95
N LEU A 58 -13.54 -2.27 -7.18
CA LEU A 58 -12.49 -2.09 -8.16
C LEU A 58 -11.30 -1.38 -7.53
N ILE A 59 -10.15 -2.05 -7.50
CA ILE A 59 -8.88 -1.38 -7.18
C ILE A 59 -8.25 -0.94 -8.49
N ARG A 60 -7.87 0.33 -8.58
CA ARG A 60 -7.15 0.89 -9.72
C ARG A 60 -5.75 1.27 -9.30
N ILE A 61 -4.76 1.03 -10.15
CA ILE A 61 -3.40 1.53 -9.99
C ILE A 61 -3.01 2.29 -11.25
N TYR A 62 -2.46 3.48 -11.08
CA TYR A 62 -2.03 4.37 -12.16
C TYR A 62 -0.93 5.30 -11.68
N LEU A 63 -0.37 6.06 -12.62
CA LEU A 63 0.66 7.05 -12.33
C LEU A 63 0.10 8.46 -12.45
N LYS A 64 0.10 9.20 -11.33
CA LYS A 64 -0.23 10.62 -11.30
C LYS A 64 1.07 11.40 -11.16
N ASN A 65 1.43 12.22 -12.15
CA ASN A 65 2.72 12.93 -12.18
C ASN A 65 3.93 11.99 -11.95
N LYS A 66 3.90 10.79 -12.57
CA LYS A 66 4.89 9.71 -12.40
C LYS A 66 4.97 9.11 -10.98
N ARG A 67 3.98 9.37 -10.12
CA ARG A 67 3.87 8.79 -8.77
C ARG A 67 2.86 7.66 -8.75
N TYR A 68 3.24 6.57 -8.07
CA TYR A 68 2.33 5.45 -7.82
C TYR A 68 1.09 5.96 -7.10
N THR A 69 -0.07 5.70 -7.69
CA THR A 69 -1.37 6.04 -7.13
C THR A 69 -2.25 4.81 -7.19
N THR A 70 -2.98 4.53 -6.11
CA THR A 70 -3.99 3.49 -6.09
C THR A 70 -5.25 3.98 -5.39
N ASP A 71 -6.40 3.62 -5.93
CA ASP A 71 -7.68 3.88 -5.29
C ASP A 71 -8.55 2.62 -5.28
N LEU A 72 -9.41 2.55 -4.27
CA LEU A 72 -10.47 1.56 -4.18
C LEU A 72 -11.80 2.25 -4.43
N GLN A 73 -12.50 1.79 -5.47
CA GLN A 73 -13.87 2.16 -5.76
C GLN A 73 -14.83 1.05 -5.35
N TYR A 74 -16.00 1.45 -4.87
CA TYR A 74 -17.12 0.57 -4.64
C TYR A 74 -18.42 1.29 -5.01
N GLN A 75 -19.25 0.66 -5.85
CA GLN A 75 -20.53 1.25 -6.30
C GLN A 75 -20.37 2.69 -6.85
N ASN A 76 -19.33 2.90 -7.67
CA ASN A 76 -18.97 4.20 -8.26
C ASN A 76 -18.58 5.31 -7.26
N LYS A 77 -18.21 4.96 -6.03
CA LYS A 77 -17.66 5.89 -5.03
C LYS A 77 -16.22 5.52 -4.69
N GLU A 78 -15.34 6.52 -4.56
CA GLU A 78 -13.97 6.32 -4.04
C GLU A 78 -14.04 6.11 -2.52
N LEU A 79 -13.72 4.90 -2.07
CA LEU A 79 -13.66 4.55 -0.65
C LEU A 79 -12.30 4.87 -0.06
N MET A 80 -11.23 4.60 -0.80
CA MET A 80 -9.86 4.81 -0.35
C MET A 80 -8.98 5.28 -1.49
N TYR A 81 -7.96 6.05 -1.12
CA TYR A 81 -6.98 6.61 -2.04
C TYR A 81 -5.61 6.64 -1.38
N ILE A 82 -4.59 6.23 -2.13
CA ILE A 82 -3.18 6.28 -1.74
C ILE A 82 -2.38 6.87 -2.90
N GLU A 83 -1.56 7.88 -2.61
CA GLU A 83 -0.63 8.49 -3.57
C GLU A 83 0.76 8.56 -2.97
N SER A 84 1.78 8.09 -3.69
CA SER A 84 3.17 8.22 -3.24
C SER A 84 3.68 9.65 -3.40
N ILE A 85 4.47 10.10 -2.43
CA ILE A 85 5.04 11.45 -2.42
C ILE A 85 6.51 11.41 -2.03
N ASP A 86 7.26 12.43 -2.46
CA ASP A 86 8.50 12.79 -1.79
C ASP A 86 8.15 13.65 -0.57
N LEU A 87 8.52 13.20 0.62
CA LEU A 87 8.20 13.92 1.84
C LEU A 87 9.11 15.16 1.98
N ASP A 88 8.54 16.33 1.80
CA ASP A 88 9.15 17.62 2.16
C ASP A 88 8.39 18.24 3.33
N LEU A 89 8.99 18.21 4.52
CA LEU A 89 8.39 18.76 5.74
C LEU A 89 8.13 20.27 5.66
N ASN A 90 8.74 20.98 4.70
CA ASN A 90 8.51 22.41 4.47
C ASN A 90 7.38 22.68 3.48
N ASN A 91 6.95 21.67 2.73
CA ASN A 91 5.96 21.81 1.66
C ASN A 91 5.01 20.60 1.63
N LEU A 92 4.25 20.43 2.72
CA LEU A 92 3.30 19.32 2.84
C LEU A 92 1.95 19.68 2.20
N PRO A 93 1.25 18.69 1.61
CA PRO A 93 -0.09 18.89 1.07
C PRO A 93 -1.08 19.29 2.18
N PRO A 94 -2.03 20.20 1.90
CA PRO A 94 -3.04 20.60 2.87
C PRO A 94 -4.05 19.47 3.13
N ASN A 95 -4.69 19.49 4.31
CA ASN A 95 -5.78 18.59 4.72
C ASN A 95 -5.48 17.10 4.45
N SER A 96 -4.27 16.66 4.74
CA SER A 96 -3.77 15.34 4.36
C SER A 96 -3.33 14.54 5.59
N ILE A 97 -3.58 13.23 5.53
CA ILE A 97 -2.91 12.23 6.35
C ILE A 97 -1.74 11.72 5.54
N ILE A 98 -0.53 11.85 6.08
CA ILE A 98 0.70 11.38 5.46
C ILE A 98 1.28 10.32 6.37
N SER A 99 1.55 9.15 5.81
CA SER A 99 2.24 8.07 6.52
C SER A 99 3.50 7.70 5.75
N SER A 100 4.55 7.36 6.48
CA SER A 100 5.79 6.86 5.90
C SER A 100 6.17 5.53 6.50
N GLN A 101 6.77 4.66 5.70
CA GLN A 101 7.23 3.35 6.09
C GLN A 101 8.67 3.13 5.63
N TYR A 102 9.47 2.42 6.41
CA TYR A 102 10.82 2.05 6.04
C TYR A 102 10.79 0.72 5.29
N LYS A 103 11.22 0.75 4.03
CA LYS A 103 11.22 -0.39 3.13
C LYS A 103 12.42 -0.29 2.19
N ASP A 104 13.06 -1.43 1.92
CA ASP A 104 14.20 -1.54 1.00
C ASP A 104 15.32 -0.51 1.28
N GLY A 105 15.60 -0.26 2.57
CA GLY A 105 16.67 0.63 3.01
C GLY A 105 16.37 2.13 2.90
N LYS A 106 15.12 2.52 2.69
CA LYS A 106 14.70 3.93 2.64
C LYS A 106 13.30 4.15 3.20
N ALA A 107 13.00 5.39 3.57
CA ALA A 107 11.63 5.79 3.88
C ALA A 107 10.85 6.04 2.58
N GLU A 108 9.64 5.47 2.50
CA GLU A 108 8.67 5.72 1.45
C GLU A 108 7.44 6.38 2.07
N SER A 109 6.92 7.41 1.42
CA SER A 109 5.83 8.23 1.98
C SER A 109 4.63 8.22 1.07
N ILE A 110 3.45 8.18 1.69
CA ILE A 110 2.17 8.22 0.98
C ILE A 110 1.22 9.23 1.64
N ILE A 111 0.39 9.84 0.82
CA ILE A 111 -0.87 10.45 1.27
C ILE A 111 -1.92 9.35 1.27
N SER A 112 -2.72 9.27 2.32
CA SER A 112 -3.89 8.39 2.35
C SER A 112 -5.17 9.17 2.64
N ARG A 113 -6.26 8.77 1.99
CA ARG A 113 -7.62 9.25 2.28
C ARG A 113 -8.54 8.05 2.34
N ALA A 114 -9.43 8.04 3.32
CA ALA A 114 -10.41 6.98 3.48
C ALA A 114 -11.77 7.61 3.82
N ASN A 115 -12.79 7.22 3.07
CA ASN A 115 -14.20 7.56 3.30
C ASN A 115 -14.98 6.24 3.45
N PRO A 116 -14.82 5.51 4.57
CA PRO A 116 -15.29 4.13 4.71
C PRO A 116 -16.80 4.05 4.99
N GLU A 117 -17.63 4.79 4.26
CA GLU A 117 -19.08 4.62 4.33
C GLU A 117 -19.44 3.23 3.76
N ASP A 118 -20.01 2.38 4.63
CA ASP A 118 -20.48 1.01 4.36
C ASP A 118 -19.49 0.07 3.65
N THR A 119 -18.46 -0.36 4.38
CA THR A 119 -17.48 -1.36 3.92
C THR A 119 -17.84 -2.82 4.24
N ARG A 120 -19.09 -3.09 4.64
CA ARG A 120 -19.52 -4.42 5.08
C ARG A 120 -19.30 -5.47 3.99
N GLY A 121 -18.57 -6.53 4.33
CA GLY A 121 -18.25 -7.61 3.40
C GLY A 121 -17.15 -7.28 2.39
N LEU A 122 -16.47 -6.14 2.50
CA LEU A 122 -15.29 -5.81 1.70
C LEU A 122 -13.97 -6.25 2.35
N ASP A 123 -14.00 -6.98 3.47
CA ASP A 123 -12.82 -7.33 4.28
C ASP A 123 -11.63 -7.85 3.46
N LYS A 124 -11.89 -8.65 2.42
CA LYS A 124 -10.85 -9.20 1.55
C LYS A 124 -10.29 -8.17 0.58
N VAL A 125 -11.17 -7.39 -0.05
CA VAL A 125 -10.76 -6.29 -0.93
C VAL A 125 -9.97 -5.25 -0.14
N LEU A 126 -10.39 -4.94 1.09
CA LEU A 126 -9.66 -4.05 1.99
C LEU A 126 -8.27 -4.60 2.34
N LYS A 127 -8.16 -5.89 2.70
CA LYS A 127 -6.86 -6.54 2.96
C LYS A 127 -5.95 -6.47 1.73
N LEU A 128 -6.47 -6.79 0.55
CA LEU A 128 -5.74 -6.68 -0.71
C LEU A 128 -5.26 -5.25 -0.95
N PHE A 129 -6.16 -4.28 -0.85
CA PHE A 129 -5.84 -2.87 -1.04
C PHE A 129 -4.73 -2.39 -0.10
N TRP A 130 -4.81 -2.71 1.19
CA TRP A 130 -3.81 -2.26 2.17
C TRP A 130 -2.48 -3.01 2.07
N ARG A 131 -2.50 -4.34 1.92
CA ARG A 131 -1.32 -5.20 2.07
C ARG A 131 -0.60 -5.53 0.77
N MET A 132 -1.23 -5.35 -0.38
CA MET A 132 -0.54 -5.46 -1.67
C MET A 132 0.62 -4.49 -1.72
N ASP A 133 1.78 -4.93 -2.22
CA ASP A 133 2.96 -4.08 -2.25
C ASP A 133 2.73 -2.84 -3.13
N LYS A 134 2.92 -1.66 -2.53
CA LYS A 134 2.84 -0.38 -3.24
C LYS A 134 4.18 -0.19 -3.91
N LYS A 135 4.24 -0.40 -5.23
CA LYS A 135 5.46 -0.28 -6.05
C LYS A 135 5.88 1.18 -6.25
N THR A 136 6.05 1.91 -5.15
CA THR A 136 6.26 3.37 -5.10
C THR A 136 7.57 3.83 -5.71
N ASN A 137 8.53 2.91 -5.87
CA ASN A 137 9.81 3.13 -6.54
C ASN A 137 9.74 3.01 -8.08
N LEU A 138 8.64 2.49 -8.64
CA LEU A 138 8.47 2.33 -10.08
C LEU A 138 7.71 3.52 -10.68
N THR A 139 8.14 3.95 -11.87
CA THR A 139 7.63 5.13 -12.58
C THR A 139 7.00 4.80 -13.93
N ASP A 140 6.76 3.52 -14.20
CA ASP A 140 6.19 2.99 -15.43
C ASP A 140 5.14 1.90 -15.11
N ILE A 141 3.99 1.96 -15.77
CA ILE A 141 2.84 1.11 -15.47
C ILE A 141 3.07 -0.35 -15.90
N ASP A 142 3.83 -0.57 -16.98
CA ASP A 142 4.17 -1.91 -17.45
C ASP A 142 5.06 -2.62 -16.42
N SER A 143 6.04 -1.89 -15.89
CA SER A 143 6.93 -2.36 -14.84
C SER A 143 6.17 -2.69 -13.54
N ILE A 144 5.22 -1.84 -13.15
CA ILE A 144 4.34 -2.11 -11.99
C ILE A 144 3.52 -3.37 -12.23
N PHE A 145 2.91 -3.52 -13.41
CA PHE A 145 2.06 -4.67 -13.72
C PHE A 145 2.82 -5.99 -13.70
N ASN A 146 4.02 -6.01 -14.29
CA ASN A 146 4.90 -7.18 -14.25
C ASN A 146 5.35 -7.50 -12.81
N ALA A 147 5.74 -6.49 -12.04
CA ALA A 147 6.16 -6.67 -10.65
C ALA A 147 5.04 -7.26 -9.77
N LEU A 148 3.78 -6.84 -9.98
CA LEU A 148 2.63 -7.43 -9.30
C LEU A 148 2.44 -8.90 -9.69
N ALA A 149 2.53 -9.23 -10.97
CA ALA A 149 2.41 -10.60 -11.43
C ALA A 149 3.53 -11.50 -10.86
N ASP A 150 4.72 -10.94 -10.66
CA ASP A 150 5.85 -11.65 -10.05
C ASP A 150 5.68 -11.83 -8.54
N ASP A 151 5.17 -10.83 -7.83
CA ASP A 151 4.79 -10.96 -6.42
C ASP A 151 3.75 -12.07 -6.24
N PHE A 152 2.68 -12.06 -7.04
CA PHE A 152 1.63 -13.09 -7.00
C PHE A 152 2.07 -14.46 -7.55
N SER A 153 3.28 -14.55 -8.11
CA SER A 153 3.91 -15.83 -8.47
C SER A 153 4.74 -16.43 -7.34
N GLN A 154 4.92 -15.72 -6.22
CA GLN A 154 5.61 -16.26 -5.05
C GLN A 154 4.72 -17.27 -4.32
N GLU A 155 5.34 -18.31 -3.75
CA GLU A 155 4.64 -19.42 -3.10
C GLU A 155 3.68 -18.92 -2.01
N ASP A 156 4.10 -17.95 -1.22
CA ASP A 156 3.39 -17.42 -0.06
C ASP A 156 2.58 -16.13 -0.34
N ALA A 157 2.40 -15.75 -1.60
CA ALA A 157 1.83 -14.45 -1.97
C ALA A 157 0.45 -14.18 -1.36
N LEU A 158 -0.43 -15.20 -1.37
CA LEU A 158 -1.76 -15.10 -0.79
C LEU A 158 -1.73 -15.03 0.75
N LEU A 159 -0.74 -15.69 1.38
CA LEU A 159 -0.58 -15.65 2.83
C LEU A 159 -0.16 -14.26 3.32
N LYS A 160 0.76 -13.61 2.59
CA LYS A 160 1.22 -12.23 2.85
C LYS A 160 0.08 -11.21 2.87
N ILE A 161 -1.01 -11.48 2.16
CA ILE A 161 -2.17 -10.58 2.09
C ILE A 161 -3.27 -11.03 3.08
N TYR A 162 -3.67 -12.29 3.02
CA TYR A 162 -4.94 -12.72 3.63
C TYR A 162 -4.80 -13.40 4.99
N TYR A 163 -3.63 -13.97 5.32
CA TYR A 163 -3.43 -14.70 6.57
C TYR A 163 -2.77 -13.80 7.62
N GLY A 164 -3.57 -13.24 8.53
CA GLY A 164 -3.19 -12.17 9.48
C GLY A 164 -1.82 -12.32 10.12
N ARG A 165 -1.61 -13.41 10.89
CA ARG A 165 -0.34 -13.67 11.60
C ARG A 165 0.88 -13.82 10.68
N TYR A 166 0.67 -14.23 9.44
CA TYR A 166 1.76 -14.33 8.46
C TYR A 166 2.04 -12.99 7.82
N ALA A 167 0.98 -12.28 7.39
CA ALA A 167 1.05 -10.93 6.85
C ALA A 167 1.79 -9.96 7.78
N GLU A 168 1.54 -10.01 9.09
CA GLU A 168 2.20 -9.17 10.11
C GLU A 168 3.73 -9.22 10.06
N LYS A 169 4.32 -10.34 9.60
CA LYS A 169 5.79 -10.49 9.47
C LYS A 169 6.39 -9.68 8.33
N PHE A 170 5.56 -9.26 7.39
CA PHE A 170 5.94 -8.51 6.18
C PHE A 170 5.40 -7.09 6.19
N GLU A 171 4.68 -6.69 7.25
CA GLU A 171 4.21 -5.31 7.38
C GLU A 171 5.44 -4.38 7.50
N PRO A 172 5.53 -3.35 6.64
CA PRO A 172 6.67 -2.45 6.64
C PRO A 172 6.68 -1.60 7.91
N LEU A 173 7.87 -1.23 8.37
CA LEU A 173 8.05 -0.54 9.65
C LEU A 173 7.62 0.94 9.53
N PRO A 174 6.56 1.41 10.20
CA PRO A 174 6.16 2.81 10.13
C PRO A 174 7.25 3.73 10.69
N VAL A 175 7.52 4.82 9.97
CA VAL A 175 8.52 5.85 10.35
C VAL A 175 7.93 7.25 10.40
N ALA A 176 6.74 7.48 9.87
CA ALA A 176 6.04 8.75 10.07
C ALA A 176 4.53 8.60 10.06
N TYR A 177 3.87 9.49 10.79
CA TYR A 177 2.44 9.76 10.70
C TYR A 177 2.21 11.25 10.94
N LEU A 178 1.66 11.96 9.96
CA LEU A 178 1.41 13.40 10.00
C LEU A 178 -0.03 13.71 9.60
N ASN A 179 -0.64 14.66 10.29
CA ASN A 179 -1.86 15.33 9.89
C ASN A 179 -1.57 16.80 9.59
N THR A 180 -2.01 17.30 8.44
CA THR A 180 -1.82 18.70 8.04
C THR A 180 -3.10 19.54 8.17
N ASP A 181 -2.94 20.84 8.35
CA ASP A 181 -4.03 21.81 8.28
C ASP A 181 -4.36 22.21 6.82
N ASN A 182 -5.30 23.14 6.68
CA ASN A 182 -5.72 23.67 5.38
C ASN A 182 -4.63 24.47 4.65
N THR A 183 -3.52 24.79 5.30
CA THR A 183 -2.35 25.47 4.73
C THR A 183 -1.15 24.54 4.53
N GLY A 184 -1.28 23.25 4.87
CA GLY A 184 -0.17 22.29 4.78
C GLY A 184 0.75 22.26 6.01
N LYS A 185 0.43 22.98 7.10
CA LYS A 185 1.24 22.89 8.34
C LYS A 185 0.89 21.65 9.14
N ILE A 186 1.88 21.08 9.83
CA ILE A 186 1.67 19.90 10.68
C ILE A 186 0.80 20.27 11.89
N LYS A 187 -0.44 19.78 11.95
CA LYS A 187 -1.31 19.89 13.13
C LYS A 187 -0.82 19.00 14.26
N LYS A 188 -0.60 17.72 13.93
CA LYS A 188 -0.06 16.70 14.83
C LYS A 188 0.73 15.70 14.00
N GLY A 189 1.82 15.18 14.53
CA GLY A 189 2.48 14.06 13.90
C GLY A 189 3.73 13.58 14.62
N ILE A 190 4.28 12.48 14.13
CA ILE A 190 5.56 11.92 14.54
C ILE A 190 6.34 11.54 13.29
N VAL A 191 7.64 11.84 13.28
CA VAL A 191 8.54 11.51 12.16
C VAL A 191 9.84 11.01 12.75
N TRP A 192 10.30 9.84 12.31
CA TRP A 192 11.65 9.35 12.50
C TRP A 192 12.45 9.57 11.22
N THR A 193 13.67 10.08 11.37
CA THR A 193 14.60 10.33 10.27
C THR A 193 15.89 9.60 10.56
N GLU A 194 16.34 8.80 9.59
CA GLU A 194 17.61 8.11 9.66
C GLU A 194 18.77 9.11 9.77
N THR A 195 19.70 8.82 10.66
CA THR A 195 20.96 9.56 10.80
C THR A 195 22.16 8.71 10.42
N SER A 196 22.12 7.40 10.66
CA SER A 196 23.17 6.45 10.29
C SER A 196 22.67 5.01 10.43
N GLY A 197 22.43 4.33 9.31
CA GLY A 197 21.93 2.96 9.31
C GLY A 197 20.59 2.86 10.05
N GLN A 198 20.44 1.88 10.93
CA GLN A 198 19.21 1.77 11.72
C GLN A 198 19.12 2.77 12.89
N ASN A 199 20.05 3.71 13.03
CA ASN A 199 19.97 4.79 14.03
C ASN A 199 19.38 6.07 13.43
N GLY A 200 18.52 6.73 14.19
CA GLY A 200 17.90 7.97 13.76
C GLY A 200 17.49 8.87 14.90
N LYS A 201 16.73 9.88 14.54
CA LYS A 201 16.13 10.86 15.45
C LYS A 201 14.66 10.97 15.12
N TYR A 202 13.81 10.93 16.14
CA TYR A 202 12.39 11.23 15.96
C TYR A 202 12.03 12.60 16.52
N ASN A 203 11.00 13.19 15.92
CA ASN A 203 10.37 14.42 16.37
C ASN A 203 8.85 14.19 16.47
N ILE A 204 8.24 14.65 17.57
CA ILE A 204 6.79 14.76 17.71
C ILE A 204 6.41 16.22 17.51
N TYR A 205 5.42 16.45 16.67
CA TYR A 205 4.94 17.76 16.27
C TYR A 205 3.54 18.03 16.84
N SER A 206 3.30 19.28 17.23
CA SER A 206 1.99 19.83 17.54
C SER A 206 1.92 21.29 17.10
N ASN A 207 0.88 21.65 16.34
CA ASN A 207 0.64 22.99 15.81
C ASN A 207 1.89 23.63 15.15
N GLY A 208 2.56 22.87 14.30
CA GLY A 208 3.74 23.28 13.55
C GLY A 208 5.05 23.34 14.35
N LYS A 209 5.05 22.93 15.62
CA LYS A 209 6.24 22.96 16.49
C LYS A 209 6.65 21.57 16.93
N VAL A 210 7.96 21.34 17.05
CA VAL A 210 8.51 20.14 17.70
C VAL A 210 8.29 20.26 19.21
N ILE A 211 7.53 19.34 19.79
CA ILE A 211 7.24 19.29 21.23
C ILE A 211 8.05 18.22 21.96
N LYS A 212 8.58 17.23 21.23
CA LYS A 212 9.48 16.20 21.75
C LYS A 212 10.45 15.77 20.67
N SER A 213 11.70 15.51 21.06
CA SER A 213 12.73 15.02 20.17
C SER A 213 13.68 14.10 20.92
N ALA A 214 14.07 12.98 20.30
CA ALA A 214 15.09 12.09 20.86
C ALA A 214 15.76 11.25 19.77
N ASN A 215 17.00 10.85 20.04
CA ASN A 215 17.69 9.86 19.22
C ASN A 215 17.18 8.47 19.59
N GLN A 216 16.86 7.66 18.59
CA GLN A 216 16.31 6.32 18.78
C GLN A 216 16.60 5.50 17.51
N ASN A 217 16.96 4.23 17.67
CA ASN A 217 17.06 3.33 16.51
C ASN A 217 15.67 2.95 15.98
N LEU A 218 15.61 2.43 14.76
CA LEU A 218 14.38 2.08 14.07
C LEU A 218 13.56 1.04 14.84
N THR A 219 14.21 0.03 15.42
CA THR A 219 13.56 -1.05 16.18
C THR A 219 12.83 -0.51 17.41
N ASP A 220 13.50 0.30 18.22
CA ASP A 220 12.91 0.89 19.42
C ASP A 220 11.83 1.92 19.06
N PHE A 221 12.00 2.61 17.93
CA PHE A 221 11.01 3.57 17.44
C PHE A 221 9.66 2.92 17.12
N GLN A 222 9.62 1.63 16.77
CA GLN A 222 8.36 0.92 16.49
C GLN A 222 7.40 0.98 17.68
N LYS A 223 7.91 0.83 18.90
CA LYS A 223 7.10 1.01 20.10
C LYS A 223 6.65 2.46 20.27
N THR A 224 7.56 3.42 20.06
CA THR A 224 7.26 4.85 20.19
C THR A 224 6.14 5.30 19.25
N ILE A 225 6.16 4.87 17.98
CA ILE A 225 5.14 5.25 17.00
C ILE A 225 3.80 4.56 17.28
N MET A 226 3.80 3.30 17.72
CA MET A 226 2.57 2.62 18.13
C MET A 226 1.93 3.29 19.35
N ASP A 227 2.70 3.56 20.40
CA ASP A 227 2.25 4.29 21.60
C ASP A 227 1.71 5.69 21.25
N TYR A 228 2.24 6.33 20.20
CA TYR A 228 1.78 7.62 19.69
C TYR A 228 0.44 7.47 18.96
N MET A 229 0.30 6.46 18.10
CA MET A 229 -0.92 6.19 17.34
C MET A 229 -2.11 5.81 18.22
N GLU A 230 -1.89 5.05 19.30
CA GLU A 230 -2.94 4.65 20.24
C GLU A 230 -3.55 5.83 21.05
N LYS A 231 -2.82 6.94 21.18
CA LYS A 231 -3.23 8.11 21.98
C LYS A 231 -3.93 9.21 21.16
N MET A 232 -4.04 9.02 19.85
CA MET A 232 -4.51 10.04 18.91
C MET A 232 -6.01 10.02 18.66
#